data_AF-A0A0K2U7E8-F1
#
_entry.id   AF-A0A0K2U7E8-F1
#
_cell.length_a   1.000
_cell.length_b   1.000
_cell.length_c   1.000
_cell.angle_alpha   90.00
_cell.angle_beta   90.00
_cell.angle_gamma   90.00
#
_symmetry.space_group_name_H-M   'P 1'
#
loop_
_entity.id
_entity.type
_entity.pdbx_description
1 polymer ?
#
loop_
_entity_poly.entity_id
_entity_poly.type
_entity_poly.pdbx_seq_one_letter_code
_entity_poly.pdbx_strand_id
1 'polypeptide(L)'
;KSGVIDTNSRTDNAILCHTSLISLLTAVSWNPKSQFSATLLSLFFLFPLIVLCDRNLSPKKHAKDSAKLPPCAGCAALVNSFNRGLERTSRGKLEGGDAAWEEKKQKEGYSNSEVRFVEIQESLCRDIERGEIQCHDNHHHWEEHLESWWALGENR
;
A
#
# COMPACT_ATOMS: atom_id res chain seq x y z
N LYS A 1 -28.23 -36.23 5.79
CA LYS A 1 -27.35 -36.80 4.75
C LYS A 1 -26.06 -36.00 4.78
N SER A 2 -25.00 -36.66 5.25
CA SER A 2 -23.63 -36.14 5.36
C SER A 2 -23.01 -35.81 4.01
N GLY A 3 -21.98 -34.97 4.07
CA GLY A 3 -20.87 -34.91 3.12
C GLY A 3 -20.65 -33.49 2.59
N VAL A 4 -19.46 -32.89 2.62
CA VAL A 4 -18.11 -33.30 3.04
C VAL A 4 -17.38 -32.01 3.44
N ILE A 5 -16.61 -32.06 4.52
CA ILE A 5 -15.72 -31.00 5.00
C ILE A 5 -14.40 -31.15 4.24
N ASP A 6 -14.06 -30.21 3.36
CA ASP A 6 -12.70 -30.09 2.83
C ASP A 6 -11.94 -28.99 3.60
N THR A 7 -11.55 -29.32 4.83
CA THR A 7 -10.48 -28.62 5.55
C THR A 7 -9.13 -29.22 5.15
N ASN A 8 -8.69 -28.98 3.91
CA ASN A 8 -7.35 -29.42 3.50
C ASN A 8 -6.84 -28.63 2.29
N SER A 9 -6.17 -27.49 2.52
CA SER A 9 -5.19 -26.96 1.54
C SER A 9 -4.45 -25.68 1.95
N ARG A 10 -4.80 -25.01 3.06
CA ARG A 10 -4.21 -23.70 3.37
C ARG A 10 -3.92 -23.47 4.85
N THR A 11 -3.54 -24.52 5.55
CA THR A 11 -2.97 -24.44 6.91
C THR A 11 -1.60 -25.08 7.03
N ASP A 12 -1.08 -25.73 5.97
CA ASP A 12 0.18 -26.49 6.08
C ASP A 12 1.44 -25.67 5.81
N ASN A 13 1.34 -24.47 5.20
CA ASN A 13 2.53 -23.71 4.80
C ASN A 13 2.99 -22.62 5.79
N ALA A 14 2.25 -22.36 6.88
CA ALA A 14 2.62 -21.33 7.87
C ALA A 14 3.08 -21.90 9.23
N ILE A 15 2.82 -23.18 9.50
CA ILE A 15 3.23 -23.84 10.75
C ILE A 15 4.53 -24.65 10.57
N LEU A 16 4.95 -24.94 9.32
CA LEU A 16 6.12 -25.77 9.04
C LEU A 16 7.49 -25.05 9.09
N CYS A 17 7.56 -23.72 9.22
CA CYS A 17 8.85 -23.03 9.34
C CYS A 17 9.39 -22.94 10.78
N HIS A 18 8.58 -23.24 11.81
CA HIS A 18 8.92 -22.87 13.20
C HIS A 18 9.36 -24.04 14.11
N THR A 19 9.43 -25.28 13.62
CA THR A 19 9.74 -26.43 14.48
C THR A 19 10.97 -27.25 14.07
N SER A 20 11.59 -27.01 12.92
CA SER A 20 12.72 -27.85 12.44
C SER A 20 14.12 -27.29 12.67
N LEU A 21 14.29 -26.01 13.02
CA LEU A 21 15.61 -25.36 13.18
C LEU A 21 16.08 -25.22 14.63
N ILE A 22 15.21 -25.39 15.62
CA ILE A 22 15.58 -25.25 17.05
C ILE A 22 16.31 -26.50 17.57
N SER A 23 16.11 -27.67 16.95
CA SER A 23 16.72 -28.93 17.42
C SER A 23 18.15 -29.20 16.93
N LEU A 24 18.70 -28.39 16.01
CA LEU A 24 20.06 -28.62 15.47
C LEU A 24 21.15 -27.70 16.06
N LEU A 25 20.79 -26.68 16.84
CA LEU A 25 21.77 -25.74 17.41
C LEU A 25 22.26 -26.10 18.82
N THR A 26 21.73 -27.14 19.46
CA THR A 26 22.16 -27.54 20.81
C THR A 26 23.28 -28.59 20.84
N ALA A 27 23.93 -28.88 19.71
CA ALA A 27 25.01 -29.88 19.62
C ALA A 27 26.41 -29.32 19.27
N VAL A 28 26.68 -28.04 19.56
CA VAL A 28 28.05 -27.49 19.47
C VAL A 28 28.59 -27.26 20.88
N SER A 29 29.41 -28.21 21.32
CA SER A 29 30.51 -28.12 22.30
C SER A 29 30.47 -26.94 23.29
N TRP A 30 30.07 -27.25 24.52
CA TRP A 30 30.21 -26.39 25.69
C TRP A 30 31.69 -26.19 26.04
N ASN A 31 32.24 -25.00 25.77
CA ASN A 31 33.57 -24.57 26.25
C ASN A 31 33.39 -23.54 27.39
N PRO A 32 33.81 -23.85 28.64
CA PRO A 32 33.37 -23.10 29.83
C PRO A 32 34.14 -21.79 30.12
N LYS A 33 34.55 -21.01 29.10
CA LYS A 33 35.34 -19.78 29.33
C LYS A 33 34.90 -18.50 28.60
N SER A 34 33.71 -18.42 28.01
CA SER A 34 33.24 -17.14 27.43
C SER A 34 31.73 -16.91 27.64
N GLN A 35 31.39 -16.28 28.76
CA GLN A 35 30.00 -16.07 29.19
C GLN A 35 29.32 -14.84 28.56
N PHE A 36 30.02 -14.05 27.71
CA PHE A 36 29.50 -12.76 27.22
C PHE A 36 29.15 -12.69 25.72
N SER A 37 29.33 -13.75 24.92
CA SER A 37 29.20 -13.67 23.45
C SER A 37 27.86 -14.19 22.89
N ALA A 38 27.29 -15.25 23.46
CA ALA A 38 26.16 -15.95 22.86
C ALA A 38 24.82 -15.18 22.94
N THR A 39 24.62 -14.39 23.99
CA THR A 39 23.39 -13.61 24.19
C THR A 39 23.29 -12.42 23.24
N LEU A 40 24.42 -11.76 22.97
CA LEU A 40 24.49 -10.62 22.04
C LEU A 40 24.29 -11.06 20.59
N LEU A 41 24.87 -12.20 20.18
CA LEU A 41 24.66 -12.77 18.84
C LEU A 41 23.21 -13.23 18.63
N SER A 42 22.60 -13.87 19.63
CA SER A 42 21.19 -14.28 19.57
C SER A 42 20.24 -13.08 19.35
N LEU A 43 20.46 -11.99 20.07
CA LEU A 43 19.67 -10.76 19.91
C LEU A 43 19.89 -10.11 18.53
N PHE A 44 21.12 -10.15 18.00
CA PHE A 44 21.45 -9.57 16.69
C PHE A 44 20.76 -10.29 15.51
N PHE A 45 20.53 -11.61 15.61
CA PHE A 45 19.87 -12.39 14.57
C PHE A 45 18.34 -12.50 14.73
N LEU A 46 17.82 -12.46 15.97
CA LEU A 46 16.38 -12.52 16.22
C LEU A 46 15.68 -11.16 16.01
N PHE A 47 16.37 -10.05 16.29
CA PHE A 47 15.81 -8.71 16.14
C PHE A 47 15.37 -8.37 14.70
N PRO A 48 16.15 -8.65 13.63
CA PRO A 48 15.69 -8.41 12.26
C PRO A 48 14.53 -9.32 11.84
N LEU A 49 14.44 -10.56 12.37
CA LEU A 49 13.32 -11.46 12.11
C LEU A 49 12.01 -10.95 12.73
N ILE A 50 12.07 -10.32 13.91
CA ILE A 50 10.91 -9.72 14.57
C ILE A 50 10.44 -8.48 13.79
N VAL A 51 11.36 -7.60 13.39
CA VAL A 51 11.06 -6.35 12.64
C VAL A 51 10.44 -6.63 11.26
N LEU A 52 10.77 -7.76 10.63
CA LEU A 52 10.16 -8.17 9.36
C LEU A 52 8.73 -8.73 9.51
N CYS A 53 8.38 -9.29 10.66
CA CYS A 53 7.07 -9.88 10.92
C CYS A 53 5.98 -8.84 11.27
N ASP A 54 6.35 -7.71 11.87
CA ASP A 54 5.37 -6.68 12.28
C ASP A 54 4.69 -5.96 11.09
N ARG A 55 5.23 -6.06 9.86
CA ARG A 55 4.68 -5.35 8.69
C ARG A 55 3.42 -5.97 8.08
N ASN A 56 2.87 -7.06 8.61
CA ASN A 56 1.78 -7.80 7.97
C ASN A 56 0.53 -8.06 8.83
N LEU A 57 0.22 -7.18 9.78
CA LEU A 57 -1.09 -7.20 10.46
C LEU A 57 -1.97 -6.03 10.00
N SER A 58 -2.32 -6.00 8.71
CA SER A 58 -3.53 -5.29 8.31
C SER A 58 -4.74 -6.12 8.76
N PRO A 59 -5.66 -5.56 9.58
CA PRO A 59 -6.81 -6.31 10.05
C PRO A 59 -7.68 -6.71 8.86
N LYS A 60 -7.94 -8.01 8.69
CA LYS A 60 -8.75 -8.55 7.60
C LYS A 60 -10.16 -7.97 7.62
N LYS A 61 -10.38 -6.97 6.77
CA LYS A 61 -11.69 -6.42 6.42
C LYS A 61 -12.35 -7.12 5.22
N HIS A 62 -11.75 -8.23 4.78
CA HIS A 62 -12.01 -8.87 3.48
C HIS A 62 -13.29 -9.71 3.34
N ALA A 63 -14.31 -9.53 4.17
CA ALA A 63 -15.59 -10.25 4.00
C ALA A 63 -16.75 -9.35 3.57
N LYS A 64 -16.66 -8.04 3.85
CA LYS A 64 -17.72 -7.05 3.54
C LYS A 64 -17.32 -6.10 2.40
N ASP A 65 -16.02 -5.96 2.17
CA ASP A 65 -15.44 -5.05 1.17
C ASP A 65 -15.32 -5.69 -0.22
N SER A 66 -15.55 -7.00 -0.31
CA SER A 66 -15.42 -7.81 -1.54
C SER A 66 -16.68 -7.85 -2.40
N ALA A 67 -17.79 -7.26 -1.94
CA ALA A 67 -19.00 -7.19 -2.73
C ALA A 67 -18.81 -6.20 -3.89
N LYS A 68 -18.83 -6.71 -5.12
CA LYS A 68 -18.64 -5.92 -6.34
C LYS A 68 -19.73 -4.84 -6.43
N LEU A 69 -19.31 -3.59 -6.49
CA LEU A 69 -20.14 -2.42 -6.79
C LEU A 69 -20.75 -2.56 -8.18
N PRO A 70 -21.97 -2.03 -8.40
CA PRO A 70 -22.52 -1.89 -9.74
C PRO A 70 -21.59 -1.01 -10.59
N PRO A 71 -21.54 -1.20 -11.93
CA PRO A 71 -20.54 -0.55 -12.79
C PRO A 71 -20.46 0.97 -12.63
N CYS A 72 -21.60 1.66 -12.60
CA CYS A 72 -21.65 3.11 -12.41
C CYS A 72 -21.07 3.54 -11.04
N ALA A 73 -21.34 2.79 -9.97
CA ALA A 73 -20.81 3.11 -8.65
C ALA A 73 -19.30 2.86 -8.56
N GLY A 74 -18.79 1.83 -9.24
CA GLY A 74 -17.35 1.61 -9.36
C GLY A 74 -16.64 2.75 -10.08
N CYS A 75 -17.20 3.24 -11.19
CA CYS A 75 -16.66 4.40 -11.91
C CYS A 75 -16.75 5.68 -11.07
N ALA A 76 -17.89 5.92 -10.41
CA ALA A 76 -18.07 7.07 -9.53
C ALA A 76 -17.07 7.06 -8.36
N ALA A 77 -16.68 5.88 -7.87
CA ALA A 77 -15.66 5.75 -6.83
C ALA A 77 -14.30 6.30 -7.30
N LEU A 78 -13.89 5.98 -8.54
CA LEU A 78 -12.69 6.55 -9.17
C LEU A 78 -12.80 8.07 -9.35
N VAL A 79 -13.89 8.56 -9.96
CA VAL A 79 -14.09 10.00 -10.21
C VAL A 79 -14.06 10.80 -8.91
N ASN A 80 -14.74 10.32 -7.87
CA ASN A 80 -14.73 10.97 -6.56
C ASN A 80 -13.34 10.97 -5.93
N SER A 81 -12.58 9.88 -6.09
CA SER A 81 -11.20 9.83 -5.62
C SER A 81 -10.29 10.81 -6.38
N PHE A 82 -10.49 10.94 -7.69
CA PHE A 82 -9.75 11.87 -8.53
C PHE A 82 -10.03 13.32 -8.13
N ASN A 83 -11.29 13.68 -7.91
CA ASN A 83 -11.69 15.00 -7.40
C ASN A 83 -11.04 15.33 -6.06
N ARG A 84 -10.99 14.38 -5.12
CA ARG A 84 -10.24 14.58 -3.87
C ARG A 84 -8.75 14.78 -4.10
N GLY A 85 -8.16 14.09 -5.08
CA GLY A 85 -6.77 14.33 -5.50
C GLY A 85 -6.54 15.74 -6.02
N LEU A 86 -7.48 16.30 -6.80
CA LEU A 86 -7.43 17.70 -7.24
C LEU A 86 -7.43 18.68 -6.07
N GLU A 87 -8.27 18.43 -5.07
CA GLU A 87 -8.36 19.24 -3.86
C GLU A 87 -7.06 19.20 -3.04
N ARG A 88 -6.50 18.00 -2.83
CA ARG A 88 -5.23 17.81 -2.09
C ARG A 88 -4.07 18.55 -2.74
N THR A 89 -4.03 18.56 -4.06
CA THR A 89 -2.98 19.21 -4.84
C THR A 89 -3.32 20.66 -5.20
N SER A 90 -4.41 21.24 -4.71
CA SER A 90 -4.85 22.58 -5.13
C SER A 90 -3.91 23.72 -4.72
N ARG A 91 -3.09 23.53 -3.67
CA ARG A 91 -2.22 24.57 -3.10
C ARG A 91 -0.83 24.63 -3.74
N GLY A 92 -0.46 23.65 -4.58
CA GLY A 92 0.88 23.55 -5.15
C GLY A 92 1.99 23.27 -4.13
N LYS A 93 3.22 23.21 -4.63
CA LYS A 93 4.45 23.15 -3.82
C LYS A 93 5.09 24.54 -3.81
N LEU A 94 4.98 25.27 -2.71
CA LEU A 94 5.70 26.53 -2.52
C LEU A 94 6.98 26.20 -1.74
N GLU A 95 8.14 26.26 -2.41
CA GLU A 95 9.43 25.82 -1.85
C GLU A 95 10.14 26.89 -1.01
N GLY A 96 9.47 27.99 -0.68
CA GLY A 96 9.93 28.96 0.30
C GLY A 96 10.82 30.03 -0.31
N GLY A 97 10.18 30.99 -0.97
CA GLY A 97 10.74 32.26 -1.42
C GLY A 97 9.70 33.39 -1.31
N ASP A 98 9.78 34.38 -2.19
CA ASP A 98 8.76 35.44 -2.32
C ASP A 98 7.43 34.84 -2.80
N ALA A 99 6.63 34.38 -1.83
CA ALA A 99 5.41 33.59 -2.04
C ALA A 99 4.42 34.24 -3.02
N ALA A 100 4.41 35.58 -3.14
CA ALA A 100 3.48 36.27 -4.03
C ALA A 100 3.76 36.07 -5.53
N TRP A 101 5.03 35.92 -5.93
CA TRP A 101 5.39 35.65 -7.33
C TRP A 101 5.25 34.15 -7.65
N GLU A 102 5.73 33.31 -6.75
CA GLU A 102 5.60 31.85 -6.84
C GLU A 102 4.13 31.43 -6.90
N GLU A 103 3.27 32.00 -6.05
CA GLU A 103 1.87 31.62 -6.01
C GLU A 103 1.11 31.89 -7.31
N LYS A 104 1.41 32.98 -8.03
CA LYS A 104 0.77 33.25 -9.34
C LYS A 104 1.37 32.41 -10.45
N LYS A 105 2.70 32.40 -10.57
CA LYS A 105 3.37 31.77 -11.71
C LYS A 105 3.41 30.25 -11.61
N GLN A 106 3.61 29.74 -10.39
CA GLN A 106 3.66 28.32 -10.12
C GLN A 106 2.26 27.70 -10.14
N LYS A 107 1.19 28.40 -9.73
CA LYS A 107 -0.18 27.87 -9.90
C LYS A 107 -0.54 27.66 -11.36
N GLU A 108 -0.24 28.61 -12.25
CA GLU A 108 -0.50 28.45 -13.69
C GLU A 108 0.25 27.25 -14.28
N GLY A 109 1.53 27.06 -13.93
CA GLY A 109 2.33 25.94 -14.45
C GLY A 109 2.04 24.59 -13.79
N TYR A 110 1.82 24.58 -12.47
CA TYR A 110 1.59 23.35 -11.69
C TYR A 110 0.17 22.80 -11.88
N SER A 111 -0.83 23.68 -12.04
CA SER A 111 -2.25 23.27 -12.13
C SER A 111 -2.50 22.21 -13.19
N ASN A 112 -1.83 22.29 -14.34
CA ASN A 112 -1.95 21.32 -15.43
C ASN A 112 -0.63 20.60 -15.73
N SER A 113 0.31 20.62 -14.79
CA SER A 113 1.58 19.91 -14.95
C SER A 113 1.39 18.40 -14.89
N GLU A 114 2.21 17.68 -15.64
CA GLU A 114 2.38 16.22 -15.53
C GLU A 114 2.70 15.80 -14.08
N VAL A 115 3.52 16.60 -13.40
CA VAL A 115 3.89 16.37 -12.00
C VAL A 115 2.66 16.34 -11.10
N ARG A 116 1.74 17.32 -11.24
CA ARG A 116 0.50 17.32 -10.46
C ARG A 116 -0.39 16.12 -10.80
N PHE A 117 -0.45 15.72 -12.07
CA PHE A 117 -1.22 14.56 -12.48
C PHE A 117 -0.72 13.27 -11.82
N VAL A 118 0.59 13.03 -11.83
CA VAL A 118 1.20 11.89 -11.12
C VAL A 118 0.89 11.93 -9.62
N GLU A 119 1.02 13.09 -8.97
CA GLU A 119 0.69 13.25 -7.55
C GLU A 119 -0.78 12.90 -7.23
N ILE A 120 -1.71 13.25 -8.13
CA ILE A 120 -3.12 12.87 -8.02
C ILE A 120 -3.25 11.35 -8.12
N GLN A 121 -2.67 10.74 -9.16
CA GLN A 121 -2.76 9.31 -9.44
C GLN A 121 -2.20 8.43 -8.31
N GLU A 122 -1.08 8.83 -7.70
CA GLU A 122 -0.50 8.13 -6.56
C GLU A 122 -1.44 8.05 -5.36
N SER A 123 -2.33 9.05 -5.20
CA SER A 123 -3.26 9.15 -4.07
C SER A 123 -4.64 8.52 -4.33
N LEU A 124 -4.88 7.98 -5.53
CA LEU A 124 -6.18 7.42 -5.90
C LEU A 124 -6.55 6.19 -5.06
N CYS A 125 -7.86 6.03 -4.87
CA CYS A 125 -8.53 4.91 -4.22
C CYS A 125 -8.21 4.67 -2.73
N ARG A 126 -7.30 5.44 -2.12
CA ARG A 126 -6.86 5.26 -0.71
C ARG A 126 -7.96 5.42 0.34
N ASP A 127 -8.99 6.22 0.06
CA ASP A 127 -10.10 6.46 1.00
C ASP A 127 -11.36 5.64 0.68
N ILE A 128 -11.24 4.61 -0.16
CA ILE A 128 -12.40 3.82 -0.60
C ILE A 128 -12.58 2.62 0.32
N GLU A 129 -13.67 2.63 1.07
CA GLU A 129 -13.98 1.55 2.00
C GLU A 129 -14.53 0.29 1.31
N ARG A 130 -15.34 0.48 0.27
CA ARG A 130 -15.98 -0.60 -0.50
C ARG A 130 -15.68 -0.42 -1.98
N GLY A 131 -15.20 -1.48 -2.64
CA GLY A 131 -14.90 -1.46 -4.07
C GLY A 131 -13.56 -0.80 -4.41
N GLU A 132 -12.60 -0.77 -3.48
CA GLU A 132 -11.23 -0.29 -3.71
C GLU A 132 -10.58 -0.97 -4.93
N ILE A 133 -10.72 -2.30 -5.03
CA ILE A 133 -10.22 -3.08 -6.18
C ILE A 133 -10.82 -2.58 -7.49
N GLN A 134 -12.14 -2.34 -7.54
CA GLN A 134 -12.78 -1.83 -8.76
C GLN A 134 -12.37 -0.40 -9.08
N CYS A 135 -12.03 0.42 -8.08
CA CYS A 135 -11.46 1.74 -8.32
C CYS A 135 -10.10 1.63 -9.01
N HIS A 136 -9.22 0.74 -8.53
CA HIS A 136 -7.93 0.49 -9.18
C HIS A 136 -8.08 -0.12 -10.57
N ASP A 137 -9.00 -1.08 -10.77
CA ASP A 137 -9.29 -1.64 -12.09
C ASP A 137 -9.75 -0.56 -13.07
N ASN A 138 -10.66 0.33 -12.62
CA ASN A 138 -11.12 1.44 -13.45
C ASN A 138 -10.01 2.46 -13.71
N HIS A 139 -9.14 2.74 -12.73
CA HIS A 139 -8.01 3.66 -12.91
C HIS A 139 -7.09 3.16 -14.01
N HIS A 140 -6.68 1.90 -13.95
CA HIS A 140 -5.86 1.27 -14.98
C HIS A 140 -6.58 1.23 -16.34
N HIS A 141 -7.89 0.98 -16.38
CA HIS A 141 -8.65 0.97 -17.63
C HIS A 141 -8.71 2.35 -18.31
N TRP A 142 -8.76 3.43 -17.53
CA TRP A 142 -8.96 4.79 -18.03
C TRP A 142 -7.68 5.65 -18.06
N GLU A 143 -6.52 5.11 -17.71
CA GLU A 143 -5.24 5.83 -17.60
C GLU A 143 -4.91 6.68 -18.84
N GLU A 144 -4.87 6.06 -20.03
CA GLU A 144 -4.57 6.76 -21.29
C GLU A 144 -5.56 7.89 -21.61
N HIS A 145 -6.84 7.70 -21.26
CA HIS A 145 -7.86 8.71 -21.48
C HIS A 145 -7.71 9.88 -20.49
N LEU A 146 -7.34 9.59 -19.24
CA LEU A 146 -7.08 10.59 -18.22
C LEU A 146 -5.84 11.42 -18.56
N GLU A 147 -4.77 10.79 -19.05
CA GLU A 147 -3.57 11.47 -19.55
C GLU A 147 -3.91 12.42 -20.71
N SER A 148 -4.63 11.91 -21.71
CA SER A 148 -5.05 12.69 -22.87
C SER A 148 -5.94 13.87 -22.47
N TRP A 149 -6.92 13.63 -21.59
CA TRP A 149 -7.81 14.67 -21.08
C TRP A 149 -7.05 15.73 -20.25
N TRP A 150 -6.11 15.31 -19.42
CA TRP A 150 -5.27 16.20 -18.62
C TRP A 150 -4.43 17.13 -19.50
N ALA A 151 -3.82 16.58 -20.56
CA ALA A 151 -2.99 17.32 -21.51
C ALA A 151 -3.77 18.40 -22.29
N LEU A 152 -5.10 18.23 -22.48
CA LEU A 152 -5.94 19.22 -23.14
C LEU A 152 -6.20 20.47 -22.28
N GLY A 153 -5.97 20.40 -20.96
CA GLY A 153 -6.19 21.53 -20.06
C GLY A 153 -7.65 21.96 -19.91
N GLU A 154 -8.60 21.05 -20.21
CA GLU A 154 -10.06 21.19 -20.06
C GLU A 154 -10.51 21.10 -18.58
N ASN A 155 -9.57 20.86 -17.67
CA ASN A 155 -9.75 20.73 -16.22
C ASN A 155 -9.78 22.08 -15.46
N ARG A 156 -10.05 23.21 -16.15
CA ARG A 156 -10.03 24.58 -15.63
C ARG A 156 -11.38 25.09 -15.13
#